data_AF-A0A6P6FY51-F1
#
_entry.id   AF-A0A6P6FY51-F1
#
_cell.length_a   1.000
_cell.length_b   1.000
_cell.length_c   1.000
_cell.angle_alpha   90.00
_cell.angle_beta   90.00
_cell.angle_gamma   90.00
#
_symmetry.space_group_name_H-M   'P 1'
#
loop_
_entity.id
_entity.type
_entity.pdbx_description
1 polymer ?
#
loop_
_entity_poly.entity_id
_entity_poly.type
_entity_poly.pdbx_seq_one_letter_code
_entity_poly.pdbx_strand_id
1 'polypeptide(L)'
;MQSFEIEFLILSIKYQVKGISKEELEIRNDLVLALPERIQAIPDGTMNAAKETGGWAFSSSHKNIKFDSSDGNFDSDFFQQTEESSKFKQEYEIRKMKQEQGLDIISEGLDTLKNLAHDMNEELDRQVPLMDDIDTKVDRATADLKNTNVRLKETINRVRSSRNFCIDIILLCVILGIASYLYNALK
;
A
#
# COMPACT_ATOMS: atom_id res chain seq x y z
N MET A 1 -11.39 33.42 -4.69
CA MET A 1 -10.06 33.04 -4.19
C MET A 1 -10.03 31.58 -3.75
N GLN A 2 -10.91 31.14 -2.84
CA GLN A 2 -10.95 29.75 -2.34
C GLN A 2 -11.10 28.68 -3.43
N SER A 3 -11.86 28.94 -4.51
CA SER A 3 -12.01 27.99 -5.63
C SER A 3 -10.70 27.70 -6.37
N PHE A 4 -9.78 28.66 -6.44
CA PHE A 4 -8.49 28.51 -7.11
C PHE A 4 -7.48 27.77 -6.22
N GLU A 5 -7.56 27.94 -4.91
CA GLU A 5 -6.71 27.20 -3.95
C GLU A 5 -7.05 25.71 -3.95
N ILE A 6 -8.32 25.35 -4.05
CA ILE A 6 -8.77 23.95 -4.11
C ILE A 6 -8.27 23.28 -5.41
N GLU A 7 -8.42 23.94 -6.56
CA GLU A 7 -7.90 23.47 -7.85
C GLU A 7 -6.36 23.29 -7.81
N PHE A 8 -5.64 24.23 -7.21
CA PHE A 8 -4.18 24.16 -7.07
C PHE A 8 -3.72 23.04 -6.13
N LEU A 9 -4.48 22.79 -5.06
CA LEU A 9 -4.24 21.69 -4.12
C LEU A 9 -4.50 20.33 -4.78
N ILE A 10 -5.60 20.19 -5.53
CA ILE A 10 -5.93 18.98 -6.30
C ILE A 10 -4.85 18.71 -7.35
N LEU A 11 -4.39 19.74 -8.07
CA LEU A 11 -3.34 19.61 -9.07
C LEU A 11 -2.00 19.21 -8.43
N SER A 12 -1.68 19.77 -7.25
CA SER A 12 -0.46 19.43 -6.50
C SER A 12 -0.49 18.01 -5.95
N ILE A 13 -1.62 17.53 -5.44
CA ILE A 13 -1.81 16.12 -5.04
C ILE A 13 -1.65 15.21 -6.25
N LYS A 14 -2.25 15.57 -7.39
CA LYS A 14 -2.14 14.79 -8.64
C LYS A 14 -0.71 14.72 -9.19
N TYR A 15 0.11 15.76 -8.94
CA TYR A 15 1.51 15.79 -9.34
C TYR A 15 2.45 15.07 -8.35
N GLN A 16 2.10 15.01 -7.06
CA GLN A 16 2.87 14.32 -6.03
C GLN A 16 2.69 12.79 -6.06
N VAL A 17 1.64 12.26 -6.70
CA VAL A 17 1.48 10.81 -6.94
C VAL A 17 2.11 10.42 -8.27
N LYS A 18 3.41 10.71 -8.45
CA LYS A 18 4.17 10.19 -9.60
C LYS A 18 4.73 8.82 -9.26
N GLY A 19 3.83 7.83 -9.21
CA GLY A 19 4.17 6.43 -8.97
C GLY A 19 3.08 5.41 -9.31
N ILE A 20 1.87 5.83 -9.68
CA ILE A 20 0.81 4.93 -10.14
C ILE A 20 0.51 5.25 -11.59
N SER A 21 0.80 4.30 -12.48
CA SER A 21 0.38 4.35 -13.88
C SER A 21 -1.15 4.34 -13.95
N LYS A 22 -1.72 4.95 -14.99
CA LYS A 22 -3.19 4.99 -15.17
C LYS A 22 -3.81 3.59 -15.19
N GLU A 23 -3.08 2.63 -15.76
CA GLU A 23 -3.43 1.21 -15.80
C GLU A 23 -3.53 0.60 -14.40
N GLU A 24 -2.59 0.89 -13.51
CA GLU A 24 -2.64 0.37 -12.13
C GLU A 24 -3.72 1.03 -11.28
N LEU A 25 -4.08 2.29 -11.57
CA LEU A 25 -5.23 2.95 -10.95
C LEU A 25 -6.55 2.29 -11.36
N GLU A 26 -6.70 1.95 -12.64
CA GLU A 26 -7.87 1.27 -13.18
C GLU A 26 -8.02 -0.14 -12.61
N ILE A 27 -6.92 -0.90 -12.52
CA ILE A 27 -6.90 -2.24 -11.89
C ILE A 27 -7.27 -2.16 -10.40
N ARG A 28 -6.75 -1.15 -9.67
CA ARG A 28 -7.12 -0.95 -8.26
C ARG A 28 -8.57 -0.54 -8.10
N ASN A 29 -9.11 0.28 -8.99
CA ASN A 29 -10.51 0.68 -8.96
C ASN A 29 -11.43 -0.52 -9.19
N ASP A 30 -11.10 -1.36 -10.17
CA ASP A 30 -11.83 -2.59 -10.48
C ASP A 30 -11.79 -3.60 -9.31
N LEU A 31 -10.61 -3.77 -8.69
CA LEU A 31 -10.46 -4.62 -7.50
C LEU A 31 -11.29 -4.11 -6.31
N VAL A 32 -11.37 -2.79 -6.12
CA VAL A 32 -12.19 -2.15 -5.07
C VAL A 32 -13.68 -2.28 -5.38
N LEU A 33 -14.09 -2.28 -6.64
CA LEU A 33 -15.48 -2.51 -7.04
C LEU A 33 -15.89 -3.98 -6.91
N ALA A 34 -14.95 -4.92 -7.08
CA ALA A 34 -15.19 -6.36 -6.92
C ALA A 34 -15.14 -6.84 -5.45
N LEU A 35 -14.56 -6.05 -4.55
CA LEU A 35 -14.46 -6.35 -3.12
C LEU A 35 -15.83 -6.51 -2.41
N PRO A 36 -16.82 -5.62 -2.60
CA PRO A 36 -18.16 -5.75 -2.05
C PRO A 36 -18.90 -7.03 -2.48
N GLU A 37 -18.73 -7.47 -3.74
CA GLU A 37 -19.30 -8.71 -4.22
C GLU A 37 -18.61 -9.93 -3.61
N ARG A 38 -17.28 -9.89 -3.46
CA ARG A 38 -16.52 -10.96 -2.79
C ARG A 38 -16.88 -11.09 -1.32
N ILE A 39 -17.14 -9.98 -0.62
CA ILE A 39 -17.61 -10.00 0.78
C ILE A 39 -19.01 -10.64 0.88
N GLN A 40 -19.90 -10.36 -0.07
CA GLN A 40 -21.25 -10.94 -0.10
C GLN A 40 -21.28 -12.42 -0.55
N ALA A 41 -20.29 -12.84 -1.34
CA ALA A 41 -20.18 -14.22 -1.82
C ALA A 41 -19.56 -15.17 -0.79
N ILE A 42 -18.99 -14.65 0.31
CA ILE A 42 -18.59 -15.47 1.46
C ILE A 42 -19.89 -15.96 2.11
N PRO A 43 -20.17 -17.27 2.11
CA PRO A 43 -21.30 -17.79 2.86
C PRO A 43 -20.91 -17.72 4.34
N ASP A 44 -21.42 -16.72 5.05
CA ASP A 44 -21.35 -16.67 6.50
C ASP A 44 -21.99 -17.96 7.03
N GLY A 45 -21.17 -18.86 7.57
CA GLY A 45 -21.55 -20.19 8.04
C GLY A 45 -22.51 -20.21 9.24
N THR A 46 -23.25 -19.13 9.47
CA THR A 46 -24.33 -19.05 10.44
C THR A 46 -25.63 -18.88 9.68
N MET A 47 -26.38 -19.98 9.59
CA MET A 47 -27.75 -19.97 9.08
C MET A 47 -28.54 -18.85 9.75
N ASN A 48 -29.21 -18.05 8.92
CA ASN A 48 -30.18 -17.04 9.32
C ASN A 48 -31.23 -17.61 10.28
N ALA A 49 -31.04 -17.37 11.58
CA ALA A 49 -32.10 -17.27 12.55
C ALA A 49 -32.02 -15.87 13.18
N ALA A 50 -32.91 -15.01 12.68
CA ALA A 50 -33.45 -13.82 13.32
C ALA A 50 -32.51 -12.92 14.16
N LYS A 51 -32.16 -11.78 13.55
CA LYS A 51 -32.39 -10.43 14.09
C LYS A 51 -32.75 -10.38 15.59
N GLU A 52 -31.76 -10.08 16.44
CA GLU A 52 -31.84 -9.04 17.48
C GLU A 52 -30.50 -8.88 18.23
N THR A 53 -30.00 -7.65 18.17
CA THR A 53 -29.37 -6.90 19.26
C THR A 53 -28.83 -7.67 20.47
N GLY A 54 -27.51 -7.60 20.66
CA GLY A 54 -26.94 -7.36 21.99
C GLY A 54 -26.21 -8.51 22.66
N GLY A 55 -24.94 -8.25 22.99
CA GLY A 55 -24.30 -8.79 24.18
C GLY A 55 -23.41 -10.01 23.96
N TRP A 56 -22.10 -9.78 23.94
CA TRP A 56 -21.12 -10.79 24.35
C TRP A 56 -21.40 -11.19 25.81
N ALA A 57 -22.02 -12.35 26.01
CA ALA A 57 -22.05 -13.02 27.29
C ALA A 57 -21.21 -14.29 27.21
N PHE A 58 -20.00 -14.20 27.78
CA PHE A 58 -19.17 -15.34 28.12
C PHE A 58 -19.94 -16.26 29.08
N SER A 59 -20.18 -17.51 28.68
CA SER A 59 -20.87 -18.51 29.49
C SER A 59 -19.99 -18.92 30.68
N SER A 60 -20.29 -18.39 31.86
CA SER A 60 -19.67 -18.80 33.12
C SER A 60 -20.48 -19.90 33.81
N SER A 61 -19.79 -21.02 34.06
CA SER A 61 -19.97 -21.94 35.19
C SER A 61 -21.30 -22.69 35.34
N HIS A 62 -21.24 -23.95 34.88
CA HIS A 62 -21.91 -25.10 35.49
C HIS A 62 -21.89 -25.07 37.03
N LYS A 63 -23.06 -25.26 37.65
CA LYS A 63 -23.27 -26.14 38.84
C LYS A 63 -24.74 -26.10 39.27
N ASN A 64 -25.52 -27.08 38.82
CA ASN A 64 -26.50 -27.75 39.69
C ASN A 64 -26.99 -29.06 39.04
N ILE A 65 -26.26 -30.14 39.26
CA ILE A 65 -26.80 -31.50 39.05
C ILE A 65 -26.86 -32.12 40.45
N LYS A 66 -28.05 -32.14 41.03
CA LYS A 66 -28.35 -32.79 42.30
C LYS A 66 -28.73 -34.24 41.99
N PHE A 67 -27.86 -35.19 42.36
CA PHE A 67 -28.21 -36.61 42.38
C PHE A 67 -28.85 -36.94 43.73
N ASP A 68 -30.14 -37.25 43.70
CA ASP A 68 -30.84 -37.86 44.83
C ASP A 68 -30.78 -39.38 44.60
N SER A 69 -29.98 -40.07 45.41
CA SER A 69 -29.83 -41.52 45.35
C SER A 69 -30.94 -42.16 46.17
N SER A 70 -32.08 -42.43 45.54
CA SER A 70 -33.09 -43.33 46.09
C SER A 70 -32.92 -44.73 45.48
N ASP A 71 -32.54 -45.69 46.32
CA ASP A 71 -32.57 -47.12 46.09
C ASP A 71 -33.88 -47.54 45.39
N GLY A 72 -33.77 -47.88 44.12
CA GLY A 72 -34.85 -48.39 43.32
C GLY A 72 -34.24 -49.32 42.29
N ASN A 73 -34.57 -50.61 42.40
CA ASN A 73 -34.35 -51.62 41.39
C ASN A 73 -34.93 -51.14 40.04
N PHE A 74 -34.09 -50.52 39.19
CA PHE A 74 -34.46 -50.10 37.86
C PHE A 74 -34.10 -51.20 36.87
N ASP A 75 -35.17 -51.82 36.39
CA ASP A 75 -35.25 -52.74 35.27
C ASP A 75 -34.39 -52.27 34.09
N SER A 76 -33.59 -53.17 33.54
CA SER A 76 -32.65 -52.94 32.44
C SER A 76 -33.33 -52.68 31.09
N ASP A 77 -34.65 -52.51 31.08
CA ASP A 77 -35.49 -52.38 29.87
C ASP A 77 -35.83 -50.93 29.50
N PHE A 78 -35.35 -49.92 30.24
CA PHE A 78 -35.62 -48.51 29.91
C PHE A 78 -34.74 -47.94 28.78
N PHE A 79 -33.68 -48.62 28.38
CA PHE A 79 -32.89 -48.26 27.20
C PHE A 79 -33.34 -49.10 26.01
N GLN A 80 -34.55 -48.84 25.53
CA GLN A 80 -34.89 -49.21 24.17
C GLN A 80 -34.04 -48.34 23.24
N GLN A 81 -32.86 -48.84 22.88
CA GLN A 81 -31.97 -48.30 21.86
C GLN A 81 -32.69 -48.39 20.52
N THR A 82 -33.61 -47.46 20.27
CA THR A 82 -34.29 -47.33 18.97
C THR A 82 -33.25 -46.96 17.91
N GLU A 83 -33.35 -47.52 16.71
CA GLU A 83 -32.44 -47.24 15.58
C GLU A 83 -32.27 -45.74 15.26
N GLU A 84 -33.19 -44.88 15.72
CA GLU A 84 -33.08 -43.43 15.58
C GLU A 84 -31.98 -42.81 16.47
N SER A 85 -31.70 -43.40 17.65
CA SER A 85 -30.66 -42.90 18.57
C SER A 85 -29.24 -43.18 18.07
N SER A 86 -29.02 -44.32 17.39
CA SER A 86 -27.72 -44.66 16.79
C SER A 86 -27.38 -43.74 15.62
N LYS A 87 -28.39 -43.35 14.81
CA LYS A 87 -28.22 -42.37 13.73
C LYS A 87 -27.82 -40.99 14.24
N PHE A 88 -28.45 -40.52 15.33
CA PHE A 88 -28.11 -39.23 15.92
C PHE A 88 -26.68 -39.21 16.48
N LYS A 89 -26.25 -40.30 17.12
CA LYS A 89 -24.87 -40.44 17.61
C LYS A 89 -23.87 -40.46 16.46
N GLN A 90 -24.15 -41.19 15.38
CA GLN A 90 -23.29 -41.23 14.21
C GLN A 90 -23.22 -39.85 13.51
N GLU A 91 -24.34 -39.15 13.37
CA GLU A 91 -24.36 -37.82 12.78
C GLU A 91 -23.58 -36.81 13.63
N TYR A 92 -23.67 -36.91 14.95
CA TYR A 92 -22.89 -36.12 15.89
C TYR A 92 -21.38 -36.38 15.73
N GLU A 93 -20.97 -37.65 15.64
CA GLU A 93 -19.55 -38.01 15.43
C GLU A 93 -19.03 -37.50 14.07
N ILE A 94 -19.82 -37.61 13.00
CA ILE A 94 -19.45 -37.08 11.67
C ILE A 94 -19.29 -35.55 11.73
N ARG A 95 -20.18 -34.85 12.45
CA ARG A 95 -20.11 -33.40 12.59
C ARG A 95 -18.89 -32.96 13.40
N LYS A 96 -18.52 -33.73 14.43
CA LYS A 96 -17.32 -33.52 15.22
C LYS A 96 -16.05 -33.70 14.39
N MET A 97 -15.96 -34.77 13.60
CA MET A 97 -14.81 -34.98 12.70
C MET A 97 -14.65 -33.85 11.68
N LYS A 98 -15.75 -33.32 11.13
CA LYS A 98 -15.69 -32.16 10.21
C LYS A 98 -15.19 -30.89 10.89
N GLN A 99 -15.54 -30.67 12.15
CA GLN A 99 -15.03 -29.53 12.92
C GLN A 99 -13.55 -29.68 13.23
N GLU A 100 -13.11 -30.90 13.56
CA GLU A 100 -11.69 -31.21 13.81
C GLU A 100 -10.84 -30.97 12.57
N GLN A 101 -11.34 -31.37 11.39
CA GLN A 101 -10.71 -31.03 10.10
C GLN A 101 -10.69 -29.52 9.81
N GLY A 102 -11.75 -28.80 10.19
CA GLY A 102 -11.78 -27.34 10.05
C GLY A 102 -10.75 -26.63 10.94
N LEU A 103 -10.53 -27.14 12.16
CA LEU A 103 -9.51 -26.62 13.07
C LEU A 103 -8.09 -26.86 12.54
N ASP A 104 -7.85 -27.99 11.88
CA ASP A 104 -6.56 -28.31 11.26
C ASP A 104 -6.20 -27.29 10.16
N ILE A 105 -7.14 -27.00 9.26
CA ILE A 105 -6.98 -25.99 8.19
C ILE A 105 -6.73 -24.58 8.78
N ILE A 106 -7.44 -24.23 9.86
CA ILE A 106 -7.23 -22.95 10.54
C ILE A 106 -5.83 -22.89 11.17
N SER A 107 -5.36 -23.99 11.76
CA SER A 107 -4.03 -24.05 12.36
C SER A 107 -2.92 -23.90 11.31
N GLU A 108 -3.06 -24.56 10.15
CA GLU A 108 -2.15 -24.40 9.02
C GLU A 108 -2.19 -22.96 8.46
N GLY A 109 -3.39 -22.39 8.33
CA GLY A 109 -3.56 -20.99 7.94
C GLY A 109 -2.91 -20.01 8.91
N LEU A 110 -2.94 -20.31 10.22
CA LEU A 110 -2.28 -19.48 11.23
C LEU A 110 -0.76 -19.61 11.19
N ASP A 111 -0.24 -20.82 10.96
CA ASP A 111 1.19 -21.06 10.80
C ASP A 111 1.76 -20.37 9.55
N THR A 112 1.03 -20.38 8.43
CA THR A 112 1.42 -19.63 7.24
C THR A 112 1.44 -18.12 7.49
N LEU A 113 0.42 -17.58 8.18
CA LEU A 113 0.37 -16.16 8.55
C LEU A 113 1.51 -15.77 9.50
N LYS A 114 1.85 -16.64 10.45
CA LYS A 114 2.99 -16.45 11.37
C LYS A 114 4.32 -16.37 10.63
N ASN A 115 4.53 -17.25 9.65
CA ASN A 115 5.74 -17.24 8.83
C ASN A 115 5.82 -15.95 7.98
N LEU A 116 4.71 -15.55 7.35
CA LEU A 116 4.67 -14.29 6.59
C LEU A 116 4.91 -13.06 7.47
N ALA A 117 4.34 -13.03 8.67
CA ALA A 117 4.57 -11.95 9.63
C ALA A 117 6.04 -11.89 10.09
N HIS A 118 6.69 -13.06 10.22
CA HIS A 118 8.11 -13.14 10.55
C HIS A 118 8.99 -12.63 9.41
N ASP A 119 8.72 -13.05 8.18
CA ASP A 119 9.43 -12.59 6.98
C ASP A 119 9.28 -11.07 6.79
N MET A 120 8.08 -10.53 7.05
CA MET A 120 7.83 -9.09 7.02
C MET A 120 8.62 -8.34 8.10
N ASN A 121 8.77 -8.91 9.30
CA ASN A 121 9.56 -8.29 10.36
C ASN A 121 11.04 -8.24 9.99
N GLU A 122 11.57 -9.33 9.43
CA GLU A 122 12.97 -9.40 8.98
C GLU A 122 13.25 -8.47 7.79
N GLU A 123 12.30 -8.32 6.87
CA GLU A 123 12.39 -7.39 5.73
C GLU A 123 12.27 -5.92 6.19
N LEU A 124 11.46 -5.63 7.23
CA LEU A 124 11.40 -4.31 7.87
C LEU A 124 12.72 -3.98 8.56
N ASP A 125 13.30 -4.91 9.32
CA ASP A 125 14.62 -4.77 9.94
C ASP A 125 15.73 -4.63 8.87
N ARG A 126 15.59 -5.27 7.70
CA ARG A 126 16.47 -5.09 6.52
C ARG A 126 16.26 -3.79 5.76
N GLN A 127 15.12 -3.10 5.91
CA GLN A 127 14.82 -1.82 5.24
C GLN A 127 15.37 -0.59 5.97
N VAL A 128 15.95 -0.76 7.16
CA VAL A 128 16.58 0.33 7.94
C VAL A 128 17.76 1.03 7.22
N PRO A 129 18.62 0.40 6.39
CA PRO A 129 19.72 1.09 5.73
C PRO A 129 19.37 1.68 4.34
N LEU A 130 18.09 1.75 3.94
CA LEU A 130 17.69 2.31 2.63
C LEU A 130 17.09 3.72 2.70
N MET A 131 16.95 4.32 3.89
CA MET A 131 16.50 5.73 4.01
C MET A 131 17.64 6.74 3.84
N ASP A 132 18.87 6.42 4.28
CA ASP A 132 20.03 7.31 4.07
C ASP A 132 20.45 7.41 2.60
N ASP A 133 20.18 6.36 1.82
CA ASP A 133 20.56 6.28 0.41
C ASP A 133 19.61 7.06 -0.51
N ILE A 134 18.39 7.35 -0.05
CA ILE A 134 17.37 8.14 -0.78
C ILE A 134 17.62 9.64 -0.58
N ASP A 135 17.81 10.10 0.66
CA ASP A 135 18.10 11.53 0.94
C ASP A 135 19.42 11.96 0.27
N THR A 136 20.44 11.11 0.32
CA THR A 136 21.73 11.41 -0.34
C THR A 136 21.62 11.45 -1.86
N LYS A 137 20.78 10.63 -2.50
CA LYS A 137 20.57 10.66 -3.96
C LYS A 137 19.76 11.89 -4.38
N VAL A 138 18.79 12.33 -3.58
CA VAL A 138 18.00 13.55 -3.83
C VAL A 138 18.86 14.81 -3.73
N ASP A 139 19.69 14.91 -2.69
CA ASP A 139 20.61 16.03 -2.51
C ASP A 139 21.68 16.10 -3.62
N ARG A 140 22.20 14.95 -4.04
CA ARG A 140 23.22 14.86 -5.10
C ARG A 140 22.65 15.26 -6.46
N ALA A 141 21.44 14.80 -6.80
CA ALA A 141 20.76 15.21 -8.04
C ALA A 141 20.46 16.72 -8.06
N THR A 142 20.07 17.28 -6.92
CA THR A 142 19.80 18.72 -6.78
C THR A 142 21.09 19.55 -6.92
N ALA A 143 22.20 19.09 -6.33
CA ALA A 143 23.51 19.73 -6.47
C ALA A 143 24.02 19.70 -7.92
N ASP A 144 23.84 18.57 -8.63
CA ASP A 144 24.25 18.44 -10.03
C ASP A 144 23.40 19.32 -10.96
N LEU A 145 22.09 19.43 -10.71
CA LEU A 145 21.21 20.35 -11.44
C LEU A 145 21.58 21.82 -11.20
N LYS A 146 21.96 22.18 -9.96
CA LYS A 146 22.41 23.55 -9.62
C LYS A 146 23.75 23.87 -10.29
N ASN A 147 24.72 22.96 -10.23
CA ASN A 147 26.04 23.14 -10.83
C ASN A 147 25.99 23.21 -12.37
N THR A 148 25.18 22.37 -13.01
CA THR A 148 24.98 22.42 -14.47
C THR A 148 24.32 23.72 -14.91
N ASN A 149 23.33 24.23 -14.17
CA ASN A 149 22.74 25.54 -14.44
C ASN A 149 23.74 26.70 -14.34
N VAL A 150 24.62 26.70 -13.31
CA VAL A 150 25.68 27.71 -13.17
C VAL A 150 26.64 27.65 -14.36
N ARG A 151 27.10 26.45 -14.74
CA ARG A 151 27.98 26.25 -15.90
C ARG A 151 27.34 26.68 -17.21
N LEU A 152 26.04 26.41 -17.38
CA LEU A 152 25.29 26.87 -18.56
C LEU A 152 25.23 28.40 -18.60
N LYS A 153 24.95 29.05 -17.46
CA LYS A 153 24.89 30.51 -17.35
C LYS A 153 26.24 31.17 -17.63
N GLU A 154 27.33 30.60 -17.10
CA GLU A 154 28.70 31.02 -17.42
C GLU A 154 29.01 30.86 -18.91
N THR A 155 28.62 29.74 -19.51
CA THR A 155 28.84 29.49 -20.94
C THR A 155 28.08 30.49 -21.81
N ILE A 156 26.81 30.79 -21.49
CA ILE A 156 26.01 31.81 -22.17
C ILE A 156 26.68 33.18 -22.04
N ASN A 157 27.12 33.55 -20.84
CA ASN A 157 27.76 34.84 -20.61
C ASN A 157 29.08 34.96 -21.37
N ARG A 158 29.87 33.87 -21.42
CA ARG A 158 31.12 33.79 -22.18
C ARG A 158 30.89 33.93 -23.69
N VAL A 159 29.89 33.27 -24.24
CA VAL A 159 29.52 33.38 -25.68
C VAL A 159 29.00 34.78 -26.03
N ARG A 160 28.29 35.43 -25.11
CA ARG A 160 27.87 36.83 -25.30
C ARG A 160 29.07 37.77 -25.27
N SER A 161 30.00 37.57 -24.33
CA SER A 161 31.22 38.36 -24.21
C SER A 161 32.15 38.21 -25.41
N SER A 162 32.30 37.00 -25.97
CA SER A 162 33.18 36.76 -27.14
C SER A 162 32.65 37.44 -28.40
N ARG A 163 31.33 37.46 -28.59
CA ARG A 163 30.69 38.17 -29.71
C ARG A 163 30.94 39.67 -29.62
N ASN A 164 30.77 40.25 -28.44
CA ASN A 164 31.00 41.67 -28.21
C ASN A 164 32.48 42.04 -28.46
N PHE A 165 33.44 41.22 -28.02
CA PHE A 165 34.86 41.43 -28.27
C PHE A 165 35.22 41.36 -29.77
N CYS A 166 34.65 40.41 -30.51
CA CYS A 166 34.85 40.31 -31.95
C CYS A 166 34.29 41.52 -32.72
N ILE A 167 33.08 41.98 -32.32
CA ILE A 167 32.45 43.17 -32.91
C ILE A 167 33.31 44.41 -32.68
N ASP A 168 33.88 44.58 -31.49
CA ASP A 168 34.71 45.74 -31.14
C ASP A 168 36.00 45.82 -31.99
N ILE A 169 36.69 44.69 -32.17
CA ILE A 169 37.89 44.63 -33.03
C ILE A 169 37.57 45.01 -34.48
N ILE A 170 36.47 44.50 -35.04
CA ILE A 170 36.08 44.82 -36.43
C ILE A 170 35.75 46.30 -36.56
N LEU A 171 35.02 46.87 -35.60
CA LEU A 171 34.63 48.28 -35.60
C LEU A 171 35.85 49.19 -35.52
N LEU A 172 36.85 48.83 -34.70
CA LEU A 172 38.12 49.54 -34.60
C LEU A 172 38.89 49.52 -35.93
N CYS A 173 38.97 48.38 -36.61
CA CYS A 173 39.62 48.24 -37.93
C CYS A 173 38.98 49.15 -38.99
N VAL A 174 37.65 49.27 -39.01
CA VAL A 174 36.93 50.15 -39.96
C VAL A 174 37.27 51.62 -39.69
N ILE A 175 37.26 52.05 -38.43
CA ILE A 175 37.61 53.44 -38.06
C ILE A 175 39.05 53.76 -38.45
N LEU A 176 40.00 52.85 -38.17
CA LEU A 176 41.40 53.03 -38.57
C LEU A 176 41.57 53.09 -40.10
N GLY A 177 40.82 52.28 -40.85
CA GLY A 177 40.83 52.31 -42.30
C GLY A 177 40.38 53.66 -42.86
N ILE A 178 39.28 54.21 -42.33
CA ILE A 178 38.76 55.53 -42.72
C ILE A 178 39.74 56.64 -42.33
N ALA A 179 40.32 56.59 -41.12
CA ALA A 179 41.29 57.57 -40.66
C ALA A 179 42.57 57.57 -41.53
N SER A 180 43.09 56.39 -41.89
CA SER A 180 44.24 56.24 -42.77
C SER A 180 43.96 56.71 -44.19
N TYR A 181 42.76 56.41 -44.71
CA TYR A 181 42.30 56.91 -46.01
C TYR A 181 42.24 58.44 -46.04
N LEU A 182 41.64 59.06 -45.02
CA LEU A 182 41.57 60.52 -44.90
C LEU A 182 42.96 61.14 -44.76
N TYR A 183 43.86 60.54 -43.98
CA TYR A 183 45.23 61.03 -43.83
C TYR A 183 46.01 60.99 -45.16
N ASN A 184 45.86 59.92 -45.94
CA ASN A 184 46.48 59.82 -47.27
C ASN A 184 45.82 60.74 -48.31
N ALA A 185 44.53 61.03 -48.19
CA ALA A 185 43.82 61.95 -49.09
C ALA A 185 44.08 63.43 -48.75
N LEU A 186 44.43 63.74 -47.50
CA LEU A 186 44.74 65.09 -47.03
C LEU A 186 46.23 65.45 -47.19
N LYS A 187 47.08 64.45 -47.43
CA LYS A 187 48.51 64.61 -47.72
C LYS A 187 48.74 64.69 -49.22
#